data_AF-A0A292RH69-F1
#
_entry.id   AF-A0A292RH69-F1
#
_cell.length_a   1.000
_cell.length_b   1.000
_cell.length_c   1.000
_cell.angle_alpha   90.00
_cell.angle_beta   90.00
_cell.angle_gamma   90.00
#
_symmetry.space_group_name_H-M   'P 1'
#
loop_
_entity.id
_entity.type
_entity.pdbx_description
1 polymer ?
#
loop_
_entity_poly.entity_id
_entity_poly.type
_entity_poly.pdbx_seq_one_letter_code
_entity_poly.pdbx_strand_id
1 'polypeptide(L)'
;MTDYNSESERLEAQYKEIFMESAKVIRHEIDKFKPNFNCKTCTIPCDIKKVDIFEVFPPNCPYGAWQIKALSFLTNEYKAKLKIAKKSMMEKKNEYTCGKCGACCKLAVSEYSPIQLKQRAIRGDKFAKEFSQIYVPYESEDMAKAICPEYYDKLYDIMDPDERLYFYYCSKLGADDLCSDYENRPDICKDFPMTALKVLPDTCSYLPWHNAVEKLAMSIKSREDLIQFYKDKIG
;
A
#
# COMPACT_ATOMS: atom_id res chain seq x y z
N MET A 1 26.20 -7.60 -12.12
CA MET A 1 25.55 -6.97 -10.95
C MET A 1 24.88 -5.75 -11.51
N THR A 2 23.55 -5.65 -11.45
CA THR A 2 22.85 -4.44 -11.94
C THR A 2 23.24 -3.30 -11.01
N ASP A 3 23.88 -2.27 -11.56
CA ASP A 3 24.22 -1.07 -10.82
C ASP A 3 22.99 -0.16 -10.85
N TYR A 4 22.43 0.16 -9.69
CA TYR A 4 21.30 1.08 -9.57
C TYR A 4 21.87 2.44 -9.17
N ASN A 5 21.46 3.51 -9.86
CA ASN A 5 21.97 4.86 -9.60
C ASN A 5 21.39 5.45 -8.30
N SER A 6 20.30 4.88 -7.77
CA SER A 6 19.68 5.27 -6.52
C SER A 6 18.93 4.12 -5.84
N GLU A 7 18.62 4.30 -4.56
CA GLU A 7 17.76 3.38 -3.80
C GLU A 7 16.34 3.30 -4.37
N SER A 8 15.86 4.41 -4.92
CA SER A 8 14.57 4.52 -5.61
C SER A 8 14.49 3.59 -6.81
N GLU A 9 15.48 3.65 -7.71
CA GLU A 9 15.55 2.77 -8.89
C GLU A 9 15.59 1.28 -8.51
N ARG A 10 16.29 0.96 -7.42
CA ARG A 10 16.35 -0.40 -6.88
C ARG A 10 14.98 -0.88 -6.40
N LEU A 11 14.26 -0.04 -5.65
CA LEU A 11 12.93 -0.34 -5.13
C LEU A 11 11.90 -0.47 -6.27
N GLU A 12 11.95 0.41 -7.27
CA GLU A 12 11.10 0.32 -8.47
C GLU A 12 11.32 -1.00 -9.22
N ALA A 13 12.58 -1.38 -9.45
CA ALA A 13 12.91 -2.63 -10.13
C ALA A 13 12.40 -3.86 -9.34
N GLN A 14 12.55 -3.85 -8.01
CA GLN A 14 12.03 -4.90 -7.15
C GLN A 14 10.51 -4.97 -7.18
N TYR A 15 9.83 -3.83 -7.07
CA TYR A 15 8.37 -3.79 -7.14
C TYR A 15 7.86 -4.27 -8.50
N LYS A 16 8.52 -3.90 -9.60
CA LYS A 16 8.19 -4.38 -10.94
C LYS A 16 8.29 -5.91 -11.04
N GLU A 17 9.33 -6.53 -10.48
CA GLU A 17 9.44 -7.99 -10.44
C GLU A 17 8.27 -8.62 -9.64
N ILE A 18 7.99 -8.08 -8.46
CA ILE A 18 6.87 -8.53 -7.60
C ILE A 18 5.54 -8.38 -8.33
N PHE A 19 5.36 -7.29 -9.07
CA PHE A 19 4.14 -7.03 -9.83
C PHE A 19 3.95 -8.03 -10.96
N MET A 20 5.01 -8.29 -11.73
CA MET A 20 4.98 -9.27 -12.82
C MET A 20 4.68 -10.68 -12.30
N GLU A 21 5.25 -11.06 -11.15
CA GLU A 21 4.94 -12.35 -10.54
C GLU A 21 3.50 -12.41 -10.03
N SER A 22 3.03 -11.33 -9.39
CA SER A 22 1.63 -11.23 -8.94
C SER A 22 0.64 -11.34 -10.10
N ALA A 23 0.96 -10.73 -11.25
CA ALA A 23 0.15 -10.82 -12.47
C ALA A 23 0.10 -12.26 -13.02
N LYS A 24 1.24 -12.97 -13.05
CA LYS A 24 1.28 -14.39 -13.45
C LYS A 24 0.44 -15.27 -12.53
N VAL A 25 0.55 -15.08 -11.21
CA VAL A 25 -0.23 -15.84 -10.22
C VAL A 25 -1.73 -15.58 -10.42
N ILE A 26 -2.16 -14.33 -10.54
CA ILE A 26 -3.57 -14.00 -10.78
C ILE A 26 -4.04 -14.62 -12.10
N ARG A 27 -3.26 -14.51 -13.17
CA ARG A 27 -3.61 -15.10 -14.47
C ARG A 27 -3.75 -16.61 -14.38
N HIS A 28 -2.82 -17.27 -13.71
CA HIS A 28 -2.89 -18.71 -13.47
C HIS A 28 -4.15 -19.11 -12.70
N GLU A 29 -4.51 -18.39 -11.63
CA GLU A 29 -5.71 -18.69 -10.84
C GLU A 29 -7.01 -18.56 -11.65
N ILE A 30 -7.14 -17.51 -12.46
CA ILE A 30 -8.36 -17.31 -13.26
C ILE A 30 -8.43 -18.21 -14.49
N ASP A 31 -7.28 -18.60 -15.06
CA ASP A 31 -7.24 -19.50 -16.21
C ASP A 31 -7.71 -20.92 -15.84
N LYS A 32 -7.75 -21.28 -14.54
CA LYS A 32 -8.40 -22.52 -14.05
C LYS A 32 -9.89 -22.58 -14.36
N PHE A 33 -10.53 -21.42 -14.58
CA PHE A 33 -11.94 -21.33 -14.96
C PHE A 33 -12.15 -21.22 -16.47
N LYS A 34 -11.06 -21.14 -17.25
CA LYS A 34 -11.14 -20.95 -18.70
C LYS A 34 -11.74 -22.20 -19.34
N PRO A 35 -12.80 -22.07 -20.16
CA PRO A 35 -13.44 -23.23 -20.76
C PRO A 35 -12.53 -23.82 -21.83
N ASN A 36 -12.57 -25.15 -21.93
CA ASN A 36 -12.04 -25.87 -23.08
C ASN A 36 -13.05 -25.79 -24.24
N PHE A 37 -13.24 -24.57 -24.77
CA PHE A 37 -14.14 -24.28 -25.88
C PHE A 37 -13.34 -24.00 -27.15
N ASN A 38 -13.87 -24.38 -28.32
CA ASN A 38 -13.20 -24.17 -29.61
C ASN A 38 -14.01 -23.20 -30.48
N CYS A 39 -13.45 -22.03 -30.76
CA CYS A 39 -14.10 -21.04 -31.62
C CYS A 39 -14.34 -21.54 -33.07
N LYS A 40 -13.59 -22.54 -33.55
CA LYS A 40 -13.75 -23.07 -34.92
C LYS A 40 -15.09 -23.75 -35.16
N THR A 41 -15.72 -24.26 -34.10
CA THR A 41 -17.04 -24.89 -34.14
C THR A 41 -18.12 -23.98 -33.56
N CYS A 42 -17.80 -22.72 -33.29
CA CYS A 42 -18.70 -21.75 -32.68
C CYS A 42 -19.66 -21.21 -33.74
N THR A 43 -20.95 -21.19 -33.43
CA THR A 43 -21.98 -20.58 -34.27
C THR A 43 -22.30 -19.13 -33.88
N ILE A 44 -21.70 -18.62 -32.81
CA ILE A 44 -21.89 -17.25 -32.34
C ILE A 44 -21.12 -16.30 -33.28
N PRO A 45 -21.79 -15.34 -33.95
CA PRO A 45 -21.11 -14.37 -34.79
C PRO A 45 -20.29 -13.41 -33.91
N CYS A 46 -18.96 -13.44 -34.05
CA CYS A 46 -18.06 -12.52 -33.35
C CYS A 46 -16.74 -12.34 -34.10
N ASP A 47 -16.08 -11.20 -33.87
CA ASP A 47 -14.82 -10.81 -34.54
C ASP A 47 -13.59 -11.06 -33.66
N ILE A 48 -13.72 -11.88 -32.61
CA ILE A 48 -12.64 -12.15 -31.64
C ILE A 48 -11.56 -13.01 -32.29
N LYS A 49 -10.42 -12.40 -32.61
CA LYS A 49 -9.27 -13.07 -33.23
C LYS A 49 -8.40 -13.84 -32.24
N LYS A 50 -8.33 -13.36 -31.00
CA LYS A 50 -7.54 -13.97 -29.92
C LYS A 50 -8.34 -13.89 -28.62
N VAL A 51 -8.52 -15.04 -27.98
CA VAL A 51 -9.24 -15.10 -26.70
C VAL A 51 -8.35 -14.59 -25.58
N ASP A 52 -8.72 -13.43 -25.02
CA ASP A 52 -8.16 -12.89 -23.78
C ASP A 52 -9.26 -12.55 -22.77
N ILE A 53 -8.90 -12.53 -21.48
CA ILE A 53 -9.82 -12.23 -20.38
C ILE A 53 -10.37 -10.80 -20.45
N PHE A 54 -9.78 -9.90 -21.21
CA PHE A 54 -10.24 -8.52 -21.35
C PHE A 54 -11.03 -8.24 -22.65
N GLU A 55 -11.30 -9.27 -23.45
CA GLU A 55 -12.10 -9.12 -24.68
C GLU A 55 -13.58 -8.85 -24.36
N VAL A 56 -14.29 -8.17 -25.27
CA VAL A 56 -15.75 -8.01 -25.16
C VAL A 56 -16.42 -9.22 -25.80
N PHE A 57 -16.91 -10.16 -24.97
CA PHE A 57 -17.57 -11.35 -25.48
C PHE A 57 -19.05 -11.11 -25.82
N PRO A 58 -19.56 -11.69 -26.93
CA PRO A 58 -20.97 -11.62 -27.26
C PRO A 58 -21.83 -12.41 -26.25
N PRO A 59 -23.14 -12.15 -26.18
CA PRO A 59 -24.06 -12.92 -25.35
C PRO A 59 -23.94 -14.43 -25.59
N ASN A 60 -24.07 -15.20 -24.52
CA ASN A 60 -23.96 -16.67 -24.52
C ASN A 60 -22.58 -17.24 -24.91
N CYS A 61 -21.55 -16.41 -25.05
CA CYS A 61 -20.18 -16.91 -25.24
C CYS A 61 -19.68 -17.61 -23.96
N PRO A 62 -19.16 -18.86 -24.05
CA PRO A 62 -18.58 -19.54 -22.89
C PRO A 62 -17.42 -18.77 -22.24
N TYR A 63 -16.67 -17.98 -23.01
CA TYR A 63 -15.61 -17.13 -22.46
C TYR A 63 -16.14 -15.90 -21.71
N GLY A 64 -17.35 -15.42 -22.02
CA GLY A 64 -18.03 -14.40 -21.21
C GLY A 64 -18.42 -14.96 -19.84
N ALA A 65 -18.91 -16.20 -19.78
CA ALA A 65 -19.17 -16.87 -18.50
C ALA A 65 -17.88 -17.05 -17.67
N TRP A 66 -16.75 -17.30 -18.33
CA TRP A 66 -15.43 -17.33 -17.70
C TRP A 66 -15.03 -15.98 -17.11
N GLN A 67 -15.21 -14.87 -17.82
CA GLN A 67 -14.95 -13.53 -17.29
C GLN A 67 -15.72 -13.25 -16.01
N ILE A 68 -17.02 -13.52 -16.00
CA ILE A 68 -17.89 -13.30 -14.84
C ILE A 68 -17.41 -14.16 -13.66
N LYS A 69 -17.09 -15.44 -13.92
CA LYS A 69 -16.60 -16.36 -12.88
C LYS A 69 -15.24 -15.94 -12.34
N ALA A 70 -14.32 -15.53 -13.20
CA ALA A 70 -13.00 -15.03 -12.83
C ALA A 70 -13.13 -13.77 -11.95
N LEU A 71 -13.94 -12.79 -12.38
CA LEU A 71 -14.16 -11.56 -11.63
C LEU A 71 -14.76 -11.85 -10.25
N SER A 72 -15.81 -12.69 -10.19
CA SER A 72 -16.42 -13.11 -8.92
C SER A 72 -15.42 -13.78 -7.97
N PHE A 73 -14.59 -14.70 -8.49
CA PHE A 73 -13.53 -15.34 -7.70
C PHE A 73 -12.53 -14.31 -7.16
N LEU A 74 -12.07 -13.37 -8.00
CA LEU A 74 -11.08 -12.36 -7.62
C LEU A 74 -11.64 -11.40 -6.55
N THR A 75 -12.87 -10.90 -6.73
CA THR A 75 -13.45 -9.89 -5.84
C THR A 75 -13.95 -10.46 -4.52
N ASN A 76 -14.18 -11.78 -4.45
CA ASN A 76 -14.68 -12.47 -3.27
C ASN A 76 -13.59 -13.35 -2.64
N GLU A 77 -13.42 -14.56 -3.14
CA GLU A 77 -12.58 -15.59 -2.52
C GLU A 77 -11.11 -15.18 -2.45
N TYR A 78 -10.54 -14.70 -3.56
CA TYR A 78 -9.14 -14.32 -3.62
C TYR A 78 -8.85 -13.10 -2.76
N LYS A 79 -9.72 -12.08 -2.82
CA LYS A 79 -9.65 -10.90 -1.95
C LYS A 79 -9.73 -11.28 -0.46
N ALA A 80 -10.57 -12.24 -0.08
CA ALA A 80 -10.64 -12.74 1.30
C ALA A 80 -9.32 -13.43 1.73
N LYS A 81 -8.71 -14.23 0.86
CA LYS A 81 -7.38 -14.83 1.10
C LYS A 81 -6.31 -13.76 1.34
N LEU A 82 -6.28 -12.70 0.52
CA LEU A 82 -5.34 -11.58 0.71
C LEU A 82 -5.58 -10.85 2.03
N LYS A 83 -6.84 -10.64 2.42
CA LYS A 83 -7.19 -10.02 3.71
C LYS A 83 -6.67 -10.85 4.89
N ILE A 84 -6.77 -12.17 4.84
CA ILE A 84 -6.25 -13.07 5.87
C ILE A 84 -4.72 -13.00 5.92
N ALA A 85 -4.04 -13.06 4.77
CA ALA A 85 -2.59 -12.95 4.70
C ALA A 85 -2.10 -11.60 5.25
N LYS A 86 -2.75 -10.49 4.87
CA LYS A 86 -2.45 -9.15 5.37
C LYS A 86 -2.64 -9.05 6.88
N LYS A 87 -3.72 -9.62 7.42
CA LYS A 87 -3.96 -9.65 8.86
C LYS A 87 -2.86 -10.42 9.60
N SER A 88 -2.55 -11.64 9.16
CA SER A 88 -1.50 -12.46 9.79
C SER A 88 -0.12 -11.79 9.75
N MET A 89 0.21 -11.12 8.63
CA MET A 89 1.44 -10.33 8.50
C MET A 89 1.49 -9.16 9.50
N MET A 90 0.38 -8.43 9.67
CA MET A 90 0.29 -7.32 10.61
C MET A 90 0.24 -7.77 12.07
N GLU A 91 -0.26 -8.97 12.39
CA GLU A 91 -0.29 -9.51 13.75
C GLU A 91 1.11 -9.74 14.31
N LYS A 92 2.08 -10.15 13.48
CA LYS A 92 3.50 -10.29 13.90
C LYS A 92 4.12 -8.98 14.37
N LYS A 93 3.57 -7.83 13.96
CA LYS A 93 3.99 -6.51 14.44
C LYS A 93 3.83 -6.39 15.96
N ASN A 94 2.89 -7.12 16.56
CA ASN A 94 2.58 -7.05 17.99
C ASN A 94 3.71 -7.61 18.88
N GLU A 95 4.68 -8.30 18.30
CA GLU A 95 5.93 -8.69 18.98
C GLU A 95 6.87 -7.50 19.20
N TYR A 96 6.56 -6.34 18.60
CA TYR A 96 7.35 -5.12 18.63
C TYR A 96 6.56 -3.99 19.30
N THR A 97 7.30 -3.11 19.97
CA THR A 97 6.74 -1.93 20.64
C THR A 97 7.53 -0.69 20.27
N CYS A 98 6.95 0.49 20.46
CA CYS A 98 7.65 1.76 20.25
C CYS A 98 8.91 1.84 21.12
N GLY A 99 10.07 1.93 20.47
CA GLY A 99 11.38 2.04 21.13
C GLY A 99 11.71 3.44 21.66
N LYS A 100 10.75 4.37 21.62
CA LYS A 100 10.92 5.78 22.07
C LYS A 100 12.10 6.49 21.40
N CYS A 101 12.40 6.17 20.14
CA CYS A 101 13.48 6.79 19.38
C CYS A 101 13.19 8.22 18.92
N GLY A 102 11.98 8.74 19.15
CA GLY A 102 11.57 10.09 18.78
C GLY A 102 11.37 10.33 17.28
N ALA A 103 11.88 9.48 16.39
CA ALA A 103 11.93 9.76 14.96
C ALA A 103 10.56 10.06 14.30
N CYS A 104 9.54 9.21 14.54
CA CYS A 104 8.18 9.48 14.02
C CYS A 104 7.46 10.63 14.75
N CYS A 105 7.88 10.97 15.97
CA CYS A 105 7.37 12.11 16.71
C CYS A 105 8.00 13.42 16.22
N LYS A 106 9.26 13.39 15.79
CA LYS A 106 9.97 14.53 15.19
C LYS A 106 9.49 14.78 13.77
N LEU A 107 9.38 13.74 12.95
CA LEU A 107 9.08 13.88 11.52
C LEU A 107 7.97 12.92 11.10
N ALA A 108 6.72 13.29 11.38
CA ALA A 108 5.56 12.62 10.80
C ALA A 108 5.27 13.18 9.41
N VAL A 109 4.81 12.31 8.51
CA VAL A 109 4.47 12.67 7.13
C VAL A 109 3.06 12.28 6.76
N SER A 110 2.41 13.12 5.95
CA SER A 110 1.11 12.88 5.36
C SER A 110 1.07 13.36 3.90
N GLU A 111 0.35 12.63 3.06
CA GLU A 111 -0.06 13.09 1.71
C GLU A 111 -1.09 14.24 1.77
N TYR A 112 -1.67 14.50 2.95
CA TYR A 112 -2.67 15.53 3.14
C TYR A 112 -2.08 16.77 3.84
N SER A 113 -2.41 17.94 3.30
CA SER A 113 -2.14 19.23 3.93
C SER A 113 -2.90 19.38 5.26
N PRO A 114 -2.50 20.35 6.12
CA PRO A 114 -3.22 20.63 7.36
C PRO A 114 -4.70 20.97 7.14
N ILE A 115 -5.01 21.63 6.02
CA ILE A 115 -6.39 21.98 5.65
C ILE A 115 -7.17 20.73 5.26
N GLN A 116 -6.59 19.85 4.44
CA GLN A 116 -7.23 18.59 4.05
C GLN A 116 -7.46 17.68 5.25
N LEU A 117 -6.49 17.55 6.16
CA LEU A 117 -6.64 16.77 7.38
C LEU A 117 -7.77 17.31 8.26
N LYS A 118 -7.87 18.64 8.46
CA LYS A 118 -8.99 19.26 9.16
C LYS A 118 -10.34 18.96 8.51
N GLN A 119 -10.44 19.08 7.18
CA GLN A 119 -11.66 18.78 6.44
C GLN A 119 -12.07 17.30 6.58
N ARG A 120 -11.10 16.38 6.49
CA ARG A 120 -11.34 14.94 6.69
C ARG A 120 -11.79 14.63 8.12
N ALA A 121 -11.18 15.26 9.12
CA ALA A 121 -11.57 15.12 10.51
C ALA A 121 -13.01 15.57 10.76
N ILE A 122 -13.43 16.70 10.16
CA ILE A 122 -14.82 17.19 10.21
C ILE A 122 -15.79 16.18 9.58
N ARG A 123 -15.37 15.46 8.53
CA ARG A 123 -16.15 14.41 7.87
C ARG A 123 -16.14 13.06 8.62
N GLY A 124 -15.54 13.01 9.80
CA GLY A 124 -15.52 11.81 10.65
C GLY A 124 -14.37 10.83 10.38
N ASP A 125 -13.35 11.23 9.61
CA ASP A 125 -12.14 10.42 9.45
C ASP A 125 -11.38 10.33 10.78
N LYS A 126 -11.35 9.12 11.37
CA LYS A 126 -10.69 8.86 12.66
C LYS A 126 -9.19 9.17 12.62
N PHE A 127 -8.50 8.76 11.57
CA PHE A 127 -7.07 9.01 11.41
C PHE A 127 -6.80 10.51 11.37
N ALA A 128 -7.52 11.26 10.53
CA ALA A 128 -7.31 12.69 10.38
C ALA A 128 -7.63 13.46 11.68
N LYS A 129 -8.66 13.01 12.41
CA LYS A 129 -9.01 13.57 13.72
C LYS A 129 -7.88 13.37 14.74
N GLU A 130 -7.39 12.15 14.91
CA GLU A 130 -6.30 11.87 15.85
C GLU A 130 -5.00 12.55 15.41
N PHE A 131 -4.63 12.46 14.14
CA PHE A 131 -3.42 13.08 13.60
C PHE A 131 -3.42 14.59 13.86
N SER A 132 -4.51 15.29 13.52
CA SER A 132 -4.60 16.75 13.70
C SER A 132 -4.63 17.21 15.17
N GLN A 133 -4.89 16.31 16.12
CA GLN A 133 -4.89 16.63 17.55
C GLN A 133 -3.49 16.62 18.15
N ILE A 134 -2.57 15.82 17.61
CA ILE A 134 -1.23 15.64 18.18
C ILE A 134 -0.11 16.16 17.29
N TYR A 135 -0.32 16.22 15.97
CA TYR A 135 0.69 16.63 15.01
C TYR A 135 0.45 18.07 14.54
N VAL A 136 1.50 18.87 14.64
CA VAL A 136 1.54 20.27 14.24
C VAL A 136 2.40 20.38 12.97
N PRO A 137 1.94 21.06 11.91
CA PRO A 137 2.74 21.20 10.70
C PRO A 137 3.99 22.03 10.96
N TYR A 138 5.09 21.67 10.30
CA TYR A 138 6.23 22.56 10.19
C TYR A 138 5.88 23.80 9.36
N GLU A 139 6.52 24.93 9.68
CA GLU A 139 6.32 26.19 8.93
C GLU A 139 6.94 26.12 7.54
N SER A 140 7.98 25.30 7.37
CA SER A 140 8.68 25.08 6.09
C SER A 140 9.28 23.68 6.02
N GLU A 141 9.54 23.23 4.78
CA GLU A 141 10.26 21.98 4.53
C GLU A 141 11.73 22.06 5.00
N ASP A 142 12.35 23.23 4.95
CA ASP A 142 13.71 23.45 5.46
C ASP A 142 13.80 23.15 6.96
N MET A 143 12.79 23.55 7.74
CA MET A 143 12.71 23.19 9.16
C MET A 143 12.55 21.69 9.36
N ALA A 144 11.70 21.03 8.56
CA ALA A 144 11.49 19.60 8.64
C ALA A 144 12.78 18.82 8.33
N LYS A 145 13.50 19.22 7.27
CA LYS A 145 14.79 18.65 6.86
C LYS A 145 15.86 18.84 7.93
N ALA A 146 15.92 20.02 8.56
CA ALA A 146 16.91 20.30 9.60
C ALA A 146 16.73 19.41 10.86
N ILE A 147 15.52 18.93 11.14
CA ILE A 147 15.23 18.14 12.35
C ILE A 147 15.69 16.68 12.23
N CYS A 148 15.50 16.06 11.06
CA CYS A 148 15.91 14.68 10.83
C CYS A 148 16.33 14.50 9.37
N PRO A 149 17.52 15.01 8.98
CA PRO A 149 17.92 15.10 7.58
C PRO A 149 17.99 13.73 6.91
N GLU A 150 18.55 12.72 7.58
CA GLU A 150 18.65 11.35 7.04
C GLU A 150 17.27 10.74 6.74
N TYR A 151 16.30 10.92 7.64
CA TYR A 151 14.96 10.39 7.42
C TYR A 151 14.18 11.21 6.39
N TYR A 152 14.38 12.53 6.36
CA TYR A 152 13.82 13.40 5.33
C TYR A 152 14.32 12.99 3.94
N ASP A 153 15.63 12.82 3.77
CA ASP A 153 16.23 12.46 2.48
C ASP A 153 15.75 11.05 2.05
N LYS A 154 15.70 10.09 2.98
CA LYS A 154 15.11 8.75 2.72
C LYS A 154 13.66 8.82 2.24
N LEU A 155 12.84 9.72 2.80
CA LEU A 155 11.45 9.92 2.41
C LEU A 155 11.34 10.59 1.04
N TYR A 156 12.24 11.52 0.73
CA TYR A 156 12.25 12.27 -0.52
C TYR A 156 12.73 11.39 -1.70
N ASP A 157 13.74 10.56 -1.48
CA ASP A 157 14.31 9.67 -2.50
C ASP A 157 13.30 8.66 -3.06
N ILE A 158 12.35 8.23 -2.24
CA ILE A 158 11.35 7.21 -2.58
C ILE A 158 9.98 7.79 -2.94
N MET A 159 9.80 9.10 -2.78
CA MET A 159 8.54 9.76 -3.09
C MET A 159 8.42 9.94 -4.61
N ASP A 160 7.21 9.75 -5.14
CA ASP A 160 6.93 10.11 -6.53
C ASP A 160 7.14 11.63 -6.71
N PRO A 161 7.91 12.09 -7.71
CA PRO A 161 8.12 13.52 -7.95
C PRO A 161 6.83 14.35 -8.14
N ASP A 162 5.73 13.70 -8.56
CA ASP A 162 4.42 14.34 -8.72
C ASP A 162 3.59 14.34 -7.42
N GLU A 163 4.02 13.63 -6.38
CA GLU A 163 3.39 13.62 -5.07
C GLU A 163 3.99 14.68 -4.13
N ARG A 164 3.14 15.22 -3.24
CA ARG A 164 3.57 16.19 -2.23
C ARG A 164 3.37 15.62 -0.83
N LEU A 165 4.46 15.60 -0.07
CA LEU A 165 4.43 15.30 1.36
C LEU A 165 4.33 16.57 2.21
N TYR A 166 3.55 16.48 3.28
CA TYR A 166 3.47 17.49 4.32
C TYR A 166 4.10 16.92 5.59
N PHE A 167 4.94 17.73 6.23
CA PHE A 167 5.73 17.32 7.40
C PHE A 167 5.17 17.94 8.67
N TYR A 168 5.15 17.14 9.73
CA TYR A 168 4.58 17.50 11.02
C TYR A 168 5.45 17.00 12.17
N TYR A 169 5.35 17.67 13.31
CA TYR A 169 5.95 17.24 14.57
C TYR A 169 4.88 17.00 15.64
N CYS A 170 5.17 16.10 16.57
CA CYS A 170 4.29 15.75 17.67
C CYS A 170 4.39 16.80 18.77
N SER A 171 3.26 17.42 19.14
CA SER A 171 3.18 18.40 20.23
C SER A 171 3.39 17.82 21.63
N LYS A 172 3.50 16.48 21.73
CA LYS A 172 3.75 15.74 22.97
C LYS A 172 5.20 15.26 23.09
N LEU A 173 6.07 15.60 22.14
CA LEU A 173 7.49 15.29 22.24
C LEU A 173 8.16 16.29 23.19
N GLY A 174 8.77 15.78 24.26
CA GLY A 174 9.53 16.56 25.22
C GLY A 174 10.90 16.95 24.69
N ALA A 175 11.59 17.84 25.42
CA ALA A 175 12.95 18.28 25.11
C ALA A 175 14.00 17.16 25.29
N ASP A 176 13.64 16.08 25.97
CA ASP A 176 14.43 14.86 26.16
C ASP A 176 14.18 13.81 25.06
N ASP A 177 13.48 14.18 23.99
CA ASP A 177 13.04 13.30 22.90
C ASP A 177 12.07 12.17 23.33
N LEU A 178 11.50 12.27 24.53
CA LEU A 178 10.50 11.31 25.02
C LEU A 178 9.09 11.87 24.89
N CYS A 179 8.13 10.96 24.68
CA CYS A 179 6.72 11.34 24.68
C CYS A 179 6.28 11.65 26.12
N SER A 180 5.81 12.89 26.34
CA SER A 180 5.34 13.36 27.65
C SER A 180 4.04 12.68 28.10
N ASP A 181 3.36 11.97 27.21
CA ASP A 181 2.06 11.32 27.46
C ASP A 181 2.03 9.90 26.87
N TYR A 182 3.11 9.16 27.07
CA TYR A 182 3.30 7.86 26.43
C TYR A 182 2.17 6.88 26.76
N GLU A 183 1.75 6.77 28.02
CA GLU A 183 0.72 5.79 28.42
C GLU A 183 -0.67 6.11 27.86
N ASN A 184 -1.02 7.39 27.67
CA ASN A 184 -2.32 7.80 27.12
C ASN A 184 -2.27 8.15 25.62
N ARG A 185 -1.18 7.78 24.93
CA ARG A 185 -1.00 8.06 23.51
C ARG A 185 -2.20 7.57 22.66
N PRO A 186 -2.61 8.30 21.62
CA PRO A 186 -3.75 7.95 20.77
C PRO A 186 -3.50 6.67 19.95
N ASP A 187 -4.56 6.13 19.37
CA ASP A 187 -4.50 4.88 18.59
C ASP A 187 -3.55 5.00 17.41
N ILE A 188 -3.50 6.14 16.71
CA ILE A 188 -2.52 6.40 15.66
C ILE A 188 -1.05 6.18 16.10
N CYS A 189 -0.74 6.40 17.39
CA CYS A 189 0.58 6.13 17.96
C CYS A 189 0.71 4.68 18.47
N LYS A 190 -0.35 4.09 19.01
CA LYS A 190 -0.37 2.70 19.50
C LYS A 190 -0.29 1.69 18.35
N ASP A 191 -1.00 1.99 17.27
CA ASP A 191 -1.12 1.17 16.08
C ASP A 191 0.00 1.45 15.07
N PHE A 192 0.95 2.32 15.38
CA PHE A 192 2.08 2.57 14.51
C PHE A 192 2.98 1.30 14.38
N PRO A 193 3.52 1.02 13.18
CA PRO A 193 3.06 1.52 11.88
C PRO A 193 1.70 0.92 11.47
N MET A 194 0.86 1.73 10.83
CA MET A 194 -0.48 1.34 10.39
C MET A 194 -0.47 0.43 9.14
N THR A 195 0.64 0.41 8.41
CA THR A 195 0.85 -0.42 7.23
C THR A 195 2.30 -0.90 7.19
N ALA A 196 2.51 -2.10 6.65
CA ALA A 196 3.83 -2.68 6.43
C ALA A 196 4.60 -2.04 5.26
N LEU A 197 4.00 -1.11 4.53
CA LEU A 197 4.64 -0.32 3.47
C LEU A 197 5.05 1.08 3.97
N LYS A 198 4.92 1.34 5.27
CA LYS A 198 5.32 2.63 5.84
C LYS A 198 6.83 2.67 5.91
N VAL A 199 7.42 3.68 5.30
CA VAL A 199 8.85 3.93 5.35
C VAL A 199 9.24 4.24 6.78
N LEU A 200 10.22 3.50 7.30
CA LEU A 200 10.67 3.63 8.68
C LEU A 200 12.10 4.20 8.74
N PRO A 201 12.37 5.06 9.73
CA PRO A 201 13.73 5.48 10.03
C PRO A 201 14.53 4.31 10.59
N ASP A 202 15.85 4.35 10.43
CA ASP A 202 16.73 3.23 10.82
C ASP A 202 16.77 3.00 12.34
N THR A 203 16.41 4.03 13.11
CA THR A 203 16.25 3.98 14.56
C THR A 203 14.91 3.40 15.02
N CYS A 204 14.01 3.03 14.10
CA CYS A 204 12.70 2.50 14.46
C CYS A 204 12.80 1.06 14.96
N SER A 205 12.26 0.79 16.16
CA SER A 205 12.20 -0.56 16.72
C SER A 205 11.35 -1.54 15.89
N TYR A 206 10.46 -1.05 15.02
CA TYR A 206 9.67 -1.87 14.10
C TYR A 206 10.42 -2.23 12.80
N LEU A 207 11.61 -1.68 12.56
CA LEU A 207 12.37 -1.91 11.33
C LEU A 207 12.67 -3.40 11.04
N PRO A 208 13.06 -4.24 12.02
CA PRO A 208 13.28 -5.66 11.75
C PRO A 208 12.03 -6.38 11.26
N TRP A 209 10.87 -6.07 11.86
CA TRP A 209 9.58 -6.58 11.40
C TRP A 209 9.26 -6.10 9.98
N HIS A 210 9.39 -4.79 9.73
CA HIS A 210 9.12 -4.18 8.43
C HIS A 210 9.93 -4.90 7.33
N ASN A 211 11.24 -5.01 7.52
CA ASN A 211 12.13 -5.63 6.54
C ASN A 211 11.81 -7.12 6.32
N ALA A 212 11.34 -7.83 7.35
CA ALA A 212 10.93 -9.23 7.23
C ALA A 212 9.63 -9.43 6.44
N VAL A 213 8.76 -8.41 6.38
CA VAL A 213 7.43 -8.52 5.75
C VAL A 213 7.25 -7.67 4.48
N GLU A 214 8.16 -6.75 4.19
CA GLU A 214 8.05 -5.77 3.10
C GLU A 214 7.72 -6.42 1.74
N LYS A 215 8.46 -7.47 1.35
CA LYS A 215 8.20 -8.20 0.09
C LYS A 215 6.80 -8.80 0.05
N LEU A 216 6.31 -9.36 1.16
CA LEU A 216 4.96 -9.89 1.25
C LEU A 216 3.92 -8.76 1.16
N ALA A 217 4.16 -7.63 1.84
CA ALA A 217 3.28 -6.46 1.82
C ALA A 217 3.14 -5.89 0.40
N MET A 218 4.26 -5.71 -0.32
CA MET A 218 4.28 -5.28 -1.72
C MET A 218 3.53 -6.27 -2.63
N SER A 219 3.73 -7.57 -2.39
CA SER A 219 3.09 -8.62 -3.16
C SER A 219 1.58 -8.73 -2.90
N ILE A 220 1.12 -8.43 -1.68
CA ILE A 220 -0.31 -8.30 -1.37
C ILE A 220 -0.89 -7.07 -2.07
N LYS A 221 -0.24 -5.91 -1.95
CA LYS A 221 -0.68 -4.65 -2.56
C LYS A 221 -0.79 -4.77 -4.07
N SER A 222 0.23 -5.30 -4.74
CA SER A 222 0.21 -5.55 -6.18
C SER A 222 -0.98 -6.42 -6.61
N ARG A 223 -1.31 -7.47 -5.85
CA ARG A 223 -2.49 -8.30 -6.14
C ARG A 223 -3.81 -7.58 -5.88
N GLU A 224 -3.90 -6.76 -4.84
CA GLU A 224 -5.06 -5.89 -4.60
C GLU A 224 -5.27 -4.93 -5.80
N ASP A 225 -4.20 -4.33 -6.31
CA ASP A 225 -4.23 -3.41 -7.46
C ASP A 225 -4.61 -4.13 -8.75
N LEU A 226 -4.07 -5.33 -8.98
CA LEU A 226 -4.46 -6.18 -10.10
C LEU A 226 -5.95 -6.57 -10.02
N ILE A 227 -6.48 -6.96 -8.86
CA ILE A 227 -7.92 -7.24 -8.71
C ILE A 227 -8.75 -6.02 -9.09
N GLN A 228 -8.34 -4.83 -8.65
CA GLN A 228 -9.02 -3.58 -9.00
C GLN A 228 -8.95 -3.32 -10.52
N PHE A 229 -7.79 -3.50 -11.15
CA PHE A 229 -7.63 -3.40 -12.61
C PHE A 229 -8.56 -4.38 -13.35
N TYR A 230 -8.63 -5.64 -12.93
CA TYR A 230 -9.54 -6.62 -13.54
C TYR A 230 -11.01 -6.21 -13.38
N LYS A 231 -11.37 -5.67 -12.22
CA LYS A 231 -12.71 -5.15 -11.97
C LYS A 231 -13.05 -4.00 -12.92
N ASP A 232 -12.13 -3.05 -13.11
CA ASP A 232 -12.36 -1.88 -13.96
C ASP A 232 -12.32 -2.20 -15.46
N LYS A 233 -11.70 -3.32 -15.86
CA LYS A 233 -11.63 -3.76 -17.26
C LYS A 233 -12.74 -4.73 -17.67
N ILE A 234 -13.33 -5.46 -16.72
CA ILE A 234 -14.34 -6.49 -17.00
C ILE A 234 -15.73 -6.10 -16.51
N GLY A 235 -15.81 -5.43 -15.34
CA GLY A 235 -17.06 -5.03 -14.70
C GLY A 235 -17.51 -3.65 -15.11
#